data_AF-A0A3D2N5M5-F1
#
_entry.id   AF-A0A3D2N5M5-F1
#
_cell.length_a   1.000
_cell.length_b   1.000
_cell.length_c   1.000
_cell.angle_alpha   90.00
_cell.angle_beta   90.00
_cell.angle_gamma   90.00
#
_symmetry.space_group_name_H-M   'P 1'
#
loop_
_entity.id
_entity.type
_entity.pdbx_description
1 polymer ?
#
loop_
_entity_poly.entity_id
_entity_poly.type
_entity_poly.pdbx_seq_one_letter_code
_entity_poly.pdbx_strand_id
1 'polypeptide(L)'
;MKNNKKGFTLVELAIVIAIVGILASLLIPSLMGYVRKARVAAAVADTKVIKTSIEAALTDYLVLSEDDTRAAFNKVLYLEQGTKNRKYERVGAFTNYSWNVYKTSRPGTSKGSQAVDRVIAGALDATFSETWKVGTRTNPLGYNSASRNCAKYLEDCHTNFGLVVVYNDSGEVKMIQLYRKGILVTFIGGEYIVNMEKNAHFIGTGTWDKIYTDSKKRSPENCYNINLSNKQFGTDGNMGGWY
;
A
#
# COMPACT_ATOMS: atom_id res chain seq x y z
N MET A 1 -33.14 -36.65 -51.82
CA MET A 1 -33.38 -35.77 -50.66
C MET A 1 -32.79 -34.40 -50.97
N LYS A 2 -33.63 -33.38 -51.22
CA LYS A 2 -33.17 -32.03 -51.60
C LYS A 2 -32.88 -31.24 -50.31
N ASN A 3 -31.60 -31.09 -49.99
CA ASN A 3 -31.17 -30.37 -48.79
C ASN A 3 -31.41 -28.87 -48.97
N ASN A 4 -32.51 -28.38 -48.38
CA ASN A 4 -32.90 -26.97 -48.35
C ASN A 4 -32.02 -26.22 -47.33
N LYS A 5 -30.74 -26.01 -47.67
CA LYS A 5 -29.85 -25.18 -46.86
C LYS A 5 -30.24 -23.71 -47.06
N LYS A 6 -31.13 -23.21 -46.20
CA LYS A 6 -31.39 -21.76 -46.07
C LYS A 6 -30.10 -21.11 -45.55
N GLY A 7 -29.39 -20.41 -46.44
CA GLY A 7 -28.25 -19.58 -46.07
C GLY A 7 -28.72 -18.28 -45.39
N PHE A 8 -27.93 -17.80 -44.43
CA PHE A 8 -28.16 -16.52 -43.76
C PHE A 8 -28.01 -15.38 -44.77
N THR A 9 -28.92 -14.40 -44.76
CA THR A 9 -28.80 -13.24 -45.64
C THR A 9 -27.86 -12.19 -45.05
N LEU A 10 -27.18 -11.43 -45.93
CA LEU A 10 -26.33 -10.31 -45.49
C LEU A 10 -27.13 -9.23 -44.74
N VAL A 11 -28.41 -9.06 -45.09
CA VAL A 11 -29.31 -8.11 -44.45
C VAL A 11 -29.63 -8.55 -43.01
N GLU A 12 -29.92 -9.84 -42.79
CA GLU A 12 -30.13 -10.37 -41.44
C GLU A 12 -28.90 -10.17 -40.56
N LEU A 13 -27.69 -10.39 -41.10
CA LEU A 13 -26.46 -10.16 -40.35
C LEU A 13 -26.25 -8.66 -40.04
N ALA A 14 -26.52 -7.78 -40.99
CA ALA A 14 -26.36 -6.33 -40.80
C ALA A 14 -27.29 -5.79 -39.70
N ILE A 15 -28.54 -6.25 -39.65
CA ILE A 15 -29.49 -5.84 -38.60
C ILE A 15 -29.04 -6.35 -37.23
N VAL A 16 -28.55 -7.59 -37.13
CA VAL A 16 -28.05 -8.14 -35.86
C VAL A 16 -26.88 -7.32 -35.32
N ILE A 17 -25.90 -6.99 -36.18
CA ILE A 17 -24.75 -6.17 -35.78
C ILE A 17 -25.21 -4.76 -35.36
N ALA A 18 -26.20 -4.19 -36.06
CA ALA A 18 -26.77 -2.88 -35.69
C ALA A 18 -27.41 -2.90 -34.30
N ILE A 19 -28.22 -3.93 -33.98
CA ILE A 19 -28.85 -4.09 -32.66
C ILE A 19 -27.80 -4.30 -31.56
N VAL A 20 -26.82 -5.18 -31.80
CA VAL A 20 -25.71 -5.42 -30.86
C VAL A 20 -24.91 -4.13 -30.63
N GLY A 21 -24.67 -3.33 -31.67
CA GLY A 21 -23.99 -2.04 -31.58
C GLY A 21 -24.72 -1.04 -30.68
N ILE A 22 -26.04 -0.89 -30.85
CA ILE A 22 -26.87 -0.02 -30.00
C ILE A 22 -26.82 -0.49 -28.54
N LEU A 23 -27.03 -1.78 -28.29
CA LEU A 23 -26.99 -2.33 -26.92
C LEU A 23 -25.61 -2.16 -26.26
N ALA A 24 -24.53 -2.43 -27.00
CA ALA A 24 -23.17 -2.26 -26.51
C ALA A 24 -22.88 -0.79 -26.16
N SER A 25 -23.34 0.16 -26.97
CA SER A 25 -23.12 1.60 -26.75
C SER A 25 -23.68 2.10 -25.41
N LEU A 26 -24.83 1.58 -24.99
CA LEU A 26 -25.47 1.94 -23.71
C LEU A 26 -24.82 1.23 -22.53
N LEU A 27 -24.34 0.01 -22.73
CA LEU A 27 -23.88 -0.87 -21.66
C LEU A 27 -22.41 -0.63 -21.29
N ILE A 28 -21.55 -0.30 -22.25
CA ILE A 28 -20.10 -0.10 -22.03
C ILE A 28 -19.80 0.97 -20.95
N PRO A 29 -20.37 2.19 -20.99
CA PRO A 29 -20.05 3.22 -19.99
C PRO A 29 -20.44 2.82 -18.57
N SER A 30 -21.61 2.17 -18.43
CA SER A 30 -22.11 1.62 -17.17
C SER A 30 -21.15 0.56 -16.61
N LEU A 31 -20.75 -0.39 -17.45
CA LEU A 31 -19.84 -1.47 -17.07
C LEU A 31 -18.47 -0.94 -16.59
N MET A 32 -17.91 0.08 -17.26
CA MET A 32 -16.64 0.69 -16.85
C MET A 32 -16.71 1.27 -15.43
N GLY A 33 -17.84 1.88 -15.05
CA GLY A 33 -18.09 2.38 -13.70
C GLY A 33 -18.11 1.26 -12.65
N TYR A 34 -18.80 0.16 -12.93
CA TYR A 34 -18.86 -1.01 -12.04
C TYR A 34 -17.48 -1.66 -11.85
N VAL A 35 -16.73 -1.85 -12.93
CA VAL A 35 -15.38 -2.41 -12.87
C VAL A 35 -14.46 -1.52 -12.04
N ARG A 36 -14.55 -0.19 -12.18
CA ARG A 36 -13.77 0.75 -11.36
C ARG A 36 -14.11 0.62 -9.88
N LYS A 37 -15.39 0.59 -9.52
CA LYS A 37 -15.84 0.40 -8.12
C LYS A 37 -15.38 -0.94 -7.54
N ALA A 38 -15.48 -2.03 -8.31
CA ALA A 38 -15.02 -3.35 -7.90
C ALA A 38 -13.51 -3.38 -7.64
N ARG A 39 -12.71 -2.72 -8.50
CA ARG A 39 -11.26 -2.59 -8.29
C ARG A 39 -10.91 -1.81 -7.03
N VAL A 40 -11.62 -0.72 -6.75
CA VAL A 40 -11.43 0.07 -5.53
C VAL A 40 -11.80 -0.75 -4.30
N ALA A 41 -12.96 -1.42 -4.32
CA ALA A 41 -13.39 -2.28 -3.21
C ALA A 41 -12.37 -3.39 -2.92
N ALA A 42 -11.83 -4.03 -3.97
CA ALA A 42 -10.78 -5.04 -3.83
C ALA A 42 -9.50 -4.45 -3.22
N ALA A 43 -9.05 -3.28 -3.65
CA ALA A 43 -7.85 -2.65 -3.09
C ALA A 43 -8.01 -2.28 -1.60
N VAL A 44 -9.20 -1.79 -1.22
CA VAL A 44 -9.52 -1.51 0.18
C VAL A 44 -9.61 -2.80 0.99
N ALA A 45 -10.17 -3.87 0.43
CA ALA A 45 -10.21 -5.18 1.08
C ALA A 45 -8.81 -5.75 1.31
N ASP A 46 -7.92 -5.69 0.30
CA ASP A 46 -6.51 -6.08 0.44
C ASP A 46 -5.85 -5.30 1.59
N THR A 47 -6.07 -3.99 1.67
CA THR A 47 -5.51 -3.13 2.74
C THR A 47 -6.06 -3.50 4.12
N LYS A 48 -7.35 -3.85 4.23
CA LYS A 48 -7.96 -4.34 5.48
C LYS A 48 -7.34 -5.66 5.92
N VAL A 49 -7.15 -6.58 4.98
CA VAL A 49 -6.52 -7.88 5.26
C VAL A 49 -5.07 -7.70 5.74
N ILE A 50 -4.29 -6.81 5.12
CA ILE A 50 -2.96 -6.43 5.61
C ILE A 50 -3.05 -5.91 7.06
N LYS A 51 -3.97 -4.97 7.33
CA LYS A 51 -4.15 -4.40 8.67
C LYS A 51 -4.40 -5.48 9.71
N THR A 52 -5.42 -6.31 9.49
CA THR A 52 -5.81 -7.37 10.43
C THR A 52 -4.71 -8.41 10.61
N SER A 53 -4.01 -8.80 9.55
CA SER A 53 -2.91 -9.76 9.62
C SER A 53 -1.76 -9.25 10.48
N ILE A 54 -1.38 -7.99 10.30
CA ILE A 54 -0.30 -7.36 11.07
C ILE A 54 -0.70 -7.18 12.53
N GLU A 55 -1.90 -6.66 12.80
CA GLU A 55 -2.38 -6.48 14.18
C GLU A 55 -2.47 -7.82 14.92
N ALA A 56 -2.98 -8.87 14.27
CA ALA A 56 -3.02 -10.20 14.86
C ALA A 56 -1.60 -10.73 15.16
N ALA A 57 -0.67 -10.59 14.22
CA ALA A 57 0.71 -11.06 14.41
C ALA A 57 1.46 -10.30 15.51
N LEU A 58 1.19 -9.01 15.67
CA LEU A 58 1.83 -8.17 16.68
C LEU A 58 1.21 -8.32 18.07
N THR A 59 -0.09 -8.58 18.16
CA THR A 59 -0.80 -8.74 19.43
C THR A 59 -0.14 -9.80 20.32
N ASP A 60 0.15 -10.97 19.76
CA ASP A 60 0.78 -12.05 20.52
C ASP A 60 2.28 -11.80 20.73
N TYR A 61 2.96 -11.23 19.73
CA TYR A 61 4.42 -11.13 19.75
C TYR A 61 4.95 -10.03 20.67
N LEU A 62 4.31 -8.86 20.68
CA LEU A 62 4.80 -7.71 21.45
C LEU A 62 4.68 -7.94 22.97
N VAL A 63 3.72 -8.77 23.41
CA VAL A 63 3.58 -9.19 24.82
C VAL A 63 4.70 -10.13 25.24
N LEU A 64 5.22 -10.95 24.32
CA LEU A 64 6.19 -12.00 24.63
C LEU A 64 7.64 -11.54 24.59
N SER A 65 7.95 -10.39 23.97
CA SER A 65 9.34 -9.90 23.83
C SER A 65 9.44 -8.37 23.96
N GLU A 66 9.51 -7.86 25.18
CA GLU A 66 9.63 -6.42 25.46
C GLU A 66 10.90 -5.78 24.87
N ASP A 67 12.02 -6.51 24.86
CA ASP A 67 13.28 -6.00 24.32
C ASP A 67 13.25 -5.85 22.79
N ASP A 68 12.64 -6.80 22.09
CA ASP A 68 12.46 -6.72 20.63
C ASP A 68 11.49 -5.59 20.27
N THR A 69 10.39 -5.50 21.01
CA THR A 69 9.38 -4.44 20.98
C THR A 69 10.03 -3.07 21.10
N ARG A 70 10.76 -2.81 22.18
CA ARG A 70 11.43 -1.51 22.41
C ARG A 70 12.39 -1.11 21.28
N ALA A 71 13.05 -2.07 20.65
CA ALA A 71 13.96 -1.80 19.53
C ALA A 71 13.23 -1.47 18.21
N ALA A 72 12.01 -1.98 18.02
CA ALA A 72 11.17 -1.71 16.86
C ALA A 72 10.58 -0.28 16.86
N PHE A 73 10.24 0.26 18.05
CA PHE A 73 9.69 1.60 18.22
C PHE A 73 10.74 2.71 18.19
N ASN A 74 11.53 2.71 17.12
CA ASN A 74 12.62 3.65 16.88
C ASN A 74 12.23 4.81 15.95
N LYS A 75 10.94 4.95 15.61
CA LYS A 75 10.41 6.01 14.76
C LYS A 75 9.41 6.87 15.51
N VAL A 76 9.10 8.02 14.94
CA VAL A 76 8.17 9.01 15.49
C VAL A 76 7.03 9.24 14.50
N LEU A 77 5.82 9.33 15.04
CA LEU A 77 4.58 9.70 14.35
C LEU A 77 4.06 10.97 15.00
N TYR A 78 3.92 12.06 14.25
CA TYR A 78 3.38 13.31 14.76
C TYR A 78 1.87 13.33 14.61
N LEU A 79 1.20 13.66 15.71
CA LEU A 79 -0.26 13.68 15.79
C LEU A 79 -0.84 15.05 15.42
N GLU A 80 0.01 16.08 15.34
CA GLU A 80 -0.38 17.48 15.18
C GLU A 80 0.50 18.22 14.15
N GLN A 81 -0.07 19.22 13.47
CA GLN A 81 0.69 20.13 12.59
C GLN A 81 1.47 21.19 13.38
N GLY A 82 2.48 21.77 12.74
CA GLY A 82 3.22 22.91 13.27
C GLY A 82 4.72 22.65 13.29
N THR A 83 5.49 23.64 13.74
CA THR A 83 6.96 23.60 13.75
C THR A 83 7.56 23.33 15.12
N LYS A 84 6.82 23.55 16.21
CA LYS A 84 7.31 23.44 17.61
C LYS A 84 6.35 22.62 18.49
N ASN A 85 6.91 21.87 19.44
CA ASN A 85 6.20 21.14 20.50
C ASN A 85 5.03 20.25 20.03
N ARG A 86 5.15 19.63 18.86
CA ARG A 86 4.13 18.75 18.32
C ARG A 86 3.96 17.50 19.20
N LYS A 87 2.73 17.08 19.47
CA LYS A 87 2.48 15.76 20.05
C LYS A 87 2.94 14.67 19.11
N TYR A 88 3.56 13.64 19.67
CA TYR A 88 4.08 12.53 18.92
C TYR A 88 3.91 11.19 19.64
N GLU A 89 3.94 10.11 18.87
CA GLU A 89 3.91 8.73 19.32
C GLU A 89 5.15 8.01 18.79
N ARG A 90 5.72 7.09 19.58
CA ARG A 90 6.80 6.21 19.11
C ARG A 90 6.19 5.05 18.34
N VAL A 91 6.70 4.80 17.14
CA VAL A 91 6.13 3.83 16.20
C VAL A 91 7.21 2.97 15.57
N GLY A 92 6.81 1.77 15.16
CA GLY A 92 7.54 0.93 14.22
C GLY A 92 7.07 1.23 12.80
N ALA A 93 7.88 0.83 11.81
CA ALA A 93 7.40 0.81 10.44
C ALA A 93 7.92 -0.40 9.69
N PHE A 94 7.04 -0.99 8.91
CA PHE A 94 7.31 -2.10 8.01
C PHE A 94 7.04 -1.65 6.58
N THR A 95 7.96 -1.91 5.67
CA THR A 95 7.81 -1.51 4.26
C THR A 95 8.20 -2.65 3.32
N ASN A 96 8.02 -2.46 2.01
CA ASN A 96 8.60 -3.37 1.01
C ASN A 96 10.08 -3.66 1.26
N TYR A 97 10.85 -2.69 1.76
CA TYR A 97 12.24 -2.92 2.12
C TYR A 97 12.34 -4.04 3.16
N SER A 98 11.62 -3.90 4.28
CA SER A 98 11.63 -4.88 5.37
C SER A 98 11.16 -6.23 4.85
N TRP A 99 10.06 -6.26 4.10
CA TRP A 99 9.54 -7.50 3.53
C TRP A 99 10.55 -8.17 2.59
N ASN A 100 11.23 -7.42 1.72
CA ASN A 100 12.27 -7.96 0.86
C ASN A 100 13.38 -8.63 1.68
N VAL A 101 13.87 -7.96 2.73
CA VAL A 101 14.94 -8.51 3.57
C VAL A 101 14.52 -9.84 4.19
N TYR A 102 13.34 -9.92 4.82
CA TYR A 102 12.97 -11.12 5.58
C TYR A 102 12.40 -12.25 4.72
N LYS A 103 11.88 -11.95 3.52
CA LYS A 103 11.47 -12.96 2.55
C LYS A 103 12.64 -13.62 1.83
N THR A 104 13.74 -12.88 1.63
CA THR A 104 14.92 -13.37 0.88
C THR A 104 16.04 -13.89 1.78
N SER A 105 16.00 -13.61 3.08
CA SER A 105 16.99 -14.09 4.04
C SER A 105 16.67 -15.49 4.55
N ARG A 106 17.70 -16.30 4.83
CA ARG A 106 17.53 -17.60 5.48
C ARG A 106 16.84 -17.43 6.84
N PRO A 107 15.97 -18.36 7.27
CA PRO A 107 15.47 -18.37 8.64
C PRO A 107 16.64 -18.42 9.63
N GLY A 108 16.65 -17.52 10.60
CA GLY A 108 17.64 -17.46 11.68
C GLY A 108 17.01 -16.81 12.91
N THR A 109 17.73 -16.62 14.01
CA THR A 109 17.23 -15.84 15.17
C THR A 109 17.52 -14.36 14.95
N SER A 110 16.49 -13.57 14.61
CA SER A 110 16.59 -12.11 14.60
C SER A 110 16.34 -11.60 16.03
N LYS A 111 16.93 -10.46 16.36
CA LYS A 111 16.73 -9.76 17.62
C LYS A 111 16.35 -8.30 17.33
N GLY A 112 15.75 -7.63 18.30
CA GLY A 112 15.34 -6.24 18.20
C GLY A 112 14.24 -6.03 17.14
N SER A 113 14.30 -4.87 16.48
CA SER A 113 13.40 -4.49 15.38
C SER A 113 13.29 -5.53 14.26
N GLN A 114 14.35 -6.29 14.02
CA GLN A 114 14.36 -7.30 12.95
C GLN A 114 13.47 -8.50 13.26
N ALA A 115 13.29 -8.82 14.53
CA ALA A 115 12.47 -9.93 14.96
C ALA A 115 10.98 -9.59 14.75
N VAL A 116 10.58 -8.37 15.11
CA VAL A 116 9.25 -7.81 14.82
C VAL A 116 8.97 -7.77 13.31
N ASP A 117 9.91 -7.26 12.50
CA ASP A 117 9.73 -7.23 11.05
C ASP A 117 9.59 -8.63 10.44
N ARG A 118 10.28 -9.65 10.98
CA ARG A 118 10.12 -11.03 10.50
C ARG A 118 8.74 -11.58 10.83
N VAL A 119 8.22 -11.31 12.02
CA VAL A 119 6.86 -11.72 12.42
C VAL A 119 5.84 -11.14 11.44
N ILE A 120 5.96 -9.84 11.15
CA ILE A 120 5.11 -9.16 10.16
C ILE A 120 5.26 -9.80 8.78
N ALA A 121 6.49 -10.00 8.30
CA ALA A 121 6.73 -10.58 6.98
C ALA A 121 6.15 -12.00 6.85
N GLY A 122 6.32 -12.84 7.87
CA GLY A 122 5.80 -14.20 7.91
C GLY A 122 4.27 -14.23 7.91
N ALA A 123 3.63 -13.35 8.70
CA ALA A 123 2.18 -13.23 8.72
C ALA A 123 1.62 -12.83 7.35
N LEU A 124 2.24 -11.83 6.71
CA LEU A 124 1.80 -11.36 5.39
C LEU A 124 2.03 -12.42 4.29
N ASP A 125 3.15 -13.14 4.30
CA ASP A 125 3.40 -14.23 3.35
C ASP A 125 2.42 -15.41 3.53
N ALA A 126 1.92 -15.66 4.74
CA ALA A 126 0.87 -16.65 5.00
C ALA A 126 -0.54 -16.16 4.63
N THR A 127 -0.74 -14.84 4.57
CA THR A 127 -2.06 -14.22 4.36
C THR A 127 -2.53 -14.27 2.92
N PHE A 128 -1.60 -14.10 1.96
CA PHE A 128 -1.95 -14.00 0.55
C PHE A 128 -1.53 -15.24 -0.24
N SER A 129 -2.48 -15.84 -0.96
CA SER A 129 -2.20 -16.98 -1.85
C SER A 129 -1.51 -16.56 -3.16
N GLU A 130 -1.57 -15.28 -3.52
CA GLU A 130 -0.91 -14.74 -4.70
C GLU A 130 0.55 -14.36 -4.41
N THR A 131 1.39 -14.35 -5.44
CA THR A 131 2.80 -13.96 -5.27
C THR A 131 2.96 -12.44 -5.21
N TRP A 132 3.33 -11.94 -4.04
CA TRP A 132 3.80 -10.57 -3.82
C TRP A 132 5.30 -10.48 -4.13
N LYS A 133 5.63 -9.89 -5.28
CA LYS A 133 7.01 -9.69 -5.74
C LYS A 133 7.59 -8.49 -5.00
N VAL A 134 8.35 -8.74 -3.94
CA VAL A 134 8.91 -7.70 -3.06
C VAL A 134 9.88 -6.74 -3.75
N GLY A 135 10.46 -7.12 -4.90
CA GLY A 135 11.31 -6.24 -5.71
C GLY A 135 12.71 -6.03 -5.14
N THR A 136 13.23 -4.81 -5.24
CA THR A 136 14.52 -4.40 -4.67
C THR A 136 14.39 -3.89 -3.23
N ARG A 137 15.54 -3.72 -2.56
CA ARG A 137 15.66 -3.18 -1.21
C ARG A 137 15.51 -1.64 -1.20
N THR A 138 14.37 -1.16 -1.68
CA THR A 138 14.07 0.27 -1.82
C THR A 138 12.81 0.62 -1.04
N ASN A 139 12.89 1.68 -0.24
CA ASN A 139 11.76 2.15 0.54
C ASN A 139 10.76 2.93 -0.36
N PRO A 140 9.47 2.55 -0.40
CA PRO A 140 8.44 3.28 -1.16
C PRO A 140 8.36 4.75 -0.81
N LEU A 141 8.68 5.14 0.44
CA LEU A 141 8.64 6.53 0.90
C LEU A 141 9.65 7.45 0.18
N GLY A 142 10.64 6.89 -0.52
CA GLY A 142 11.51 7.68 -1.41
C GLY A 142 10.86 8.08 -2.73
N TYR A 143 9.62 7.64 -2.99
CA TYR A 143 8.85 7.93 -4.19
C TYR A 143 7.73 8.94 -3.88
N ASN A 144 8.19 10.16 -3.58
CA ASN A 144 7.38 11.30 -3.18
C ASN A 144 7.68 12.59 -3.98
N SER A 145 8.28 12.49 -5.17
CA SER A 145 8.60 13.64 -6.03
C SER A 145 8.00 13.46 -7.43
N ALA A 146 7.89 14.54 -8.21
CA ALA A 146 7.24 14.54 -9.53
C ALA A 146 7.73 13.43 -10.48
N SER A 147 9.03 13.09 -10.44
CA SER A 147 9.63 12.01 -11.26
C SER A 147 9.65 10.65 -10.56
N ARG A 148 9.39 10.60 -9.25
CA ARG A 148 9.41 9.40 -8.41
C ARG A 148 8.04 9.24 -7.75
N ASN A 149 7.08 8.71 -8.51
CA ASN A 149 5.72 8.41 -8.05
C ASN A 149 5.51 6.91 -7.79
N CYS A 150 4.33 6.53 -7.30
CA CYS A 150 4.02 5.13 -6.98
C CYS A 150 4.16 4.18 -8.18
N ALA A 151 3.78 4.62 -9.38
CA ALA A 151 3.94 3.81 -10.58
C ALA A 151 5.42 3.57 -10.91
N LYS A 152 6.23 4.62 -10.82
CA LYS A 152 7.69 4.54 -11.01
C LYS A 152 8.34 3.62 -9.98
N TYR A 153 7.86 3.60 -8.73
CA TYR A 153 8.34 2.67 -7.72
C TYR A 153 8.22 1.21 -8.16
N LEU A 154 7.06 0.81 -8.68
CA LEU A 154 6.84 -0.56 -9.15
C LEU A 154 7.80 -0.93 -10.28
N GLU A 155 8.01 0.00 -11.21
CA GLU A 155 8.89 -0.17 -12.37
C GLU A 155 10.36 -0.29 -11.95
N ASP A 156 10.89 0.72 -11.25
CA ASP A 156 12.28 0.83 -10.85
C ASP A 156 12.69 -0.29 -9.88
N CYS A 157 11.78 -0.68 -9.00
CA CYS A 157 12.05 -1.69 -7.99
C CYS A 157 11.65 -3.10 -8.43
N HIS A 158 11.15 -3.26 -9.65
CA HIS A 158 10.69 -4.55 -10.19
C HIS A 158 9.71 -5.29 -9.26
N THR A 159 8.80 -4.54 -8.64
CA THR A 159 7.79 -5.03 -7.68
C THR A 159 6.38 -4.86 -8.25
N ASN A 160 5.42 -5.66 -7.76
CA ASN A 160 4.01 -5.55 -8.14
C ASN A 160 3.14 -4.82 -7.08
N PHE A 161 3.75 -4.29 -6.02
CA PHE A 161 3.08 -3.51 -4.98
C PHE A 161 4.04 -2.55 -4.29
N GLY A 162 3.52 -1.51 -3.65
CA GLY A 162 4.26 -0.80 -2.62
C GLY A 162 3.46 -0.71 -1.34
N LEU A 163 4.14 -0.92 -0.22
CA LEU A 163 3.59 -1.08 1.11
C LEU A 163 4.41 -0.26 2.10
N VAL A 164 3.70 0.55 2.86
CA VAL A 164 4.20 1.21 4.06
C VAL A 164 3.20 0.93 5.16
N VAL A 165 3.66 0.43 6.29
CA VAL A 165 2.84 0.20 7.48
C VAL A 165 3.53 0.88 8.65
N VAL A 166 2.74 1.55 9.47
CA VAL A 166 3.18 2.17 10.73
C VAL A 166 2.30 1.62 11.83
N TYR A 167 2.92 1.16 12.91
CA TYR A 167 2.25 0.53 14.04
C TYR A 167 2.84 1.03 15.36
N ASN A 168 2.06 1.00 16.43
CA ASN A 168 2.51 1.42 17.76
C ASN A 168 2.92 0.24 18.64
N ASP A 169 3.33 0.55 19.87
CA ASP A 169 3.79 -0.40 20.90
C ASP A 169 2.73 -1.40 21.37
N SER A 170 1.45 -1.08 21.13
CA SER A 170 0.33 -1.96 21.40
C SER A 170 -0.01 -2.89 20.22
N GLY A 171 0.74 -2.80 19.11
CA GLY A 171 0.48 -3.55 17.88
C GLY A 171 -0.63 -2.97 17.00
N GLU A 172 -1.20 -1.83 17.38
CA GLU A 172 -2.22 -1.13 16.61
C GLU A 172 -1.60 -0.51 15.35
N VAL A 173 -2.19 -0.78 14.19
CA VAL A 173 -1.75 -0.16 12.94
C VAL A 173 -2.30 1.26 12.86
N LYS A 174 -1.40 2.25 12.81
CA LYS A 174 -1.74 3.68 12.73
C LYS A 174 -1.87 4.19 11.31
N MET A 175 -1.09 3.61 10.38
CA MET A 175 -1.14 4.00 8.97
C MET A 175 -0.78 2.81 8.08
N ILE A 176 -1.45 2.69 6.94
CA ILE A 176 -1.04 1.83 5.83
C ILE A 176 -1.04 2.65 4.55
N GLN A 177 -0.07 2.46 3.67
CA GLN A 177 -0.16 2.84 2.27
C GLN A 177 0.09 1.60 1.43
N LEU A 178 -0.92 1.18 0.67
CA LEU A 178 -0.83 0.08 -0.28
C LEU A 178 -1.06 0.62 -1.69
N TYR A 179 -0.03 0.60 -2.53
CA TYR A 179 -0.16 0.86 -3.96
C TYR A 179 -0.13 -0.44 -4.75
N ARG A 180 -1.21 -0.72 -5.48
CA ARG A 180 -1.30 -1.92 -6.32
C ARG A 180 -2.30 -1.73 -7.45
N LYS A 181 -2.01 -2.29 -8.64
CA LYS A 181 -2.90 -2.24 -9.81
C LYS A 181 -3.37 -0.81 -10.15
N GLY A 182 -2.50 0.19 -9.97
CA GLY A 182 -2.80 1.60 -10.24
C GLY A 182 -3.70 2.29 -9.21
N ILE A 183 -3.82 1.73 -8.01
CA ILE A 183 -4.64 2.28 -6.92
C ILE A 183 -3.77 2.37 -5.68
N LEU A 184 -3.64 3.58 -5.13
CA LEU A 184 -3.06 3.82 -3.82
C LEU A 184 -4.18 3.87 -2.79
N VAL A 185 -4.13 2.99 -1.79
CA VAL A 185 -5.02 3.02 -0.63
C VAL A 185 -4.20 3.46 0.58
N THR A 186 -4.61 4.53 1.24
CA THR A 186 -4.03 5.00 2.50
C THR A 186 -5.02 4.78 3.62
N PHE A 187 -4.70 3.91 4.57
CA PHE A 187 -5.42 3.80 5.83
C PHE A 187 -4.81 4.77 6.83
N ILE A 188 -5.64 5.60 7.47
CA ILE A 188 -5.18 6.56 8.47
C ILE A 188 -6.36 7.01 9.34
N GLY A 189 -6.18 7.07 10.67
CA GLY A 189 -7.23 7.55 11.59
C GLY A 189 -8.57 6.82 11.48
N GLY A 190 -8.56 5.53 11.14
CA GLY A 190 -9.77 4.72 10.94
C GLY A 190 -10.40 4.81 9.55
N GLU A 191 -9.93 5.72 8.69
CA GLU A 191 -10.46 5.96 7.34
C GLU A 191 -9.58 5.29 6.27
N TYR A 192 -10.20 4.92 5.14
CA TYR A 192 -9.50 4.38 3.96
C TYR A 192 -9.62 5.37 2.80
N ILE A 193 -8.48 5.91 2.38
CA ILE A 193 -8.32 6.92 1.34
C ILE A 193 -7.84 6.29 0.06
N VAL A 194 -8.53 6.57 -1.05
CA VAL A 194 -8.23 5.94 -2.34
C VAL A 194 -7.80 7.00 -3.34
N ASN A 195 -6.58 6.87 -3.86
CA ASN A 195 -6.04 7.69 -4.94
C ASN A 195 -5.80 6.79 -6.18
N MET A 196 -6.39 7.18 -7.32
CA MET A 196 -6.28 6.50 -8.61
C MET A 196 -5.56 7.35 -9.68
N GLU A 197 -4.96 8.47 -9.27
CA GLU A 197 -4.21 9.34 -10.17
C GLU A 197 -2.94 8.65 -10.64
N LYS A 198 -2.55 8.90 -11.90
CA LYS A 198 -1.34 8.30 -12.48
C LYS A 198 -0.06 8.74 -11.76
N ASN A 199 -0.08 9.93 -11.17
CA ASN A 199 0.98 10.52 -10.39
C ASN A 199 0.68 10.46 -8.89
N ALA A 200 -0.04 9.44 -8.41
CA ALA A 200 -0.12 9.17 -6.98
C ALA A 200 1.29 8.96 -6.40
N HIS A 201 1.55 9.52 -5.22
CA HIS A 201 2.85 9.43 -4.54
C HIS A 201 2.69 8.71 -3.21
N PHE A 202 3.73 8.00 -2.78
CA PHE A 202 3.78 7.55 -1.39
C PHE A 202 4.01 8.77 -0.51
N ILE A 203 3.21 8.86 0.53
CA ILE A 203 3.17 9.97 1.44
C ILE A 203 4.12 9.69 2.61
N GLY A 204 5.17 10.50 2.71
CA GLY A 204 6.12 10.51 3.82
C GLY A 204 7.18 11.58 3.58
N THR A 205 7.65 12.23 4.65
CA THR A 205 8.46 13.46 4.54
C THR A 205 9.81 13.25 3.86
N GLY A 206 10.27 14.27 3.12
CA GLY A 206 11.44 14.28 2.24
C GLY A 206 12.83 14.18 2.88
N THR A 207 13.09 13.21 3.76
CA THR A 207 14.44 13.00 4.32
C THR A 207 14.67 11.53 4.68
N TRP A 208 15.11 10.72 3.72
CA TRP A 208 15.39 9.28 3.95
C TRP A 208 16.77 8.82 3.47
N ASP A 209 17.70 9.73 3.15
CA ASP A 209 19.04 9.39 2.62
C ASP A 209 20.01 8.76 3.65
N LYS A 210 19.51 8.23 4.79
CA LYS A 210 20.34 7.68 5.90
C LYS A 210 19.74 6.47 6.63
N ILE A 211 18.96 5.59 5.97
CA ILE A 211 18.39 4.38 6.64
C ILE A 211 19.40 3.23 6.80
N TYR A 212 20.57 3.26 6.16
CA TYR A 212 21.59 2.23 6.36
C TYR A 212 22.89 2.82 6.85
N THR A 213 23.05 2.91 8.16
CA THR A 213 24.34 2.61 8.79
C THR A 213 24.09 2.02 10.16
N ASP A 214 24.40 0.73 10.28
CA ASP A 214 25.04 0.13 11.45
C ASP A 214 24.35 0.25 12.83
N SER A 215 24.19 -0.92 13.42
CA SER A 215 23.99 -1.18 14.83
C SER A 215 24.64 -0.14 15.78
N LYS A 216 23.93 0.18 16.87
CA LYS A 216 24.38 0.87 18.10
C LYS A 216 24.17 2.38 18.25
N LYS A 217 23.55 3.10 17.31
CA LYS A 217 23.14 4.50 17.56
C LYS A 217 21.63 4.67 17.45
N ARG A 218 20.98 5.07 18.56
CA ARG A 218 19.60 5.56 18.60
C ARG A 218 19.47 6.73 17.61
N SER A 219 18.41 6.71 16.80
CA SER A 219 18.11 7.85 15.91
C SER A 219 17.82 9.10 16.76
N PRO A 220 18.33 10.29 16.40
CA PRO A 220 18.04 11.54 17.10
C PRO A 220 16.53 11.82 17.22
N GLU A 221 16.10 12.51 18.28
CA GLU A 221 14.69 12.83 18.60
C GLU A 221 13.93 13.58 17.49
N ASN A 222 14.65 14.11 16.50
CA ASN A 222 14.17 14.89 15.36
C ASN A 222 14.06 14.08 14.05
N CYS A 223 14.14 12.75 14.09
CA CYS A 223 13.97 11.92 12.90
C CYS A 223 12.57 11.27 12.86
N TYR A 224 11.98 11.29 11.66
CA TYR A 224 10.70 10.71 11.24
C TYR A 224 9.47 11.58 11.53
N ASN A 225 9.06 12.35 10.51
CA ASN A 225 7.83 13.12 10.53
C ASN A 225 6.76 12.38 9.72
N ILE A 226 5.74 11.82 10.38
CA ILE A 226 4.52 11.36 9.70
C ILE A 226 3.40 12.21 10.30
N ASN A 227 2.75 13.05 9.51
CA ASN A 227 1.71 13.97 10.00
C ASN A 227 0.33 13.43 9.59
N LEU A 228 -0.46 13.02 10.58
CA LEU A 228 -1.75 12.38 10.37
C LEU A 228 -2.90 13.34 10.00
N SER A 229 -2.70 14.66 10.16
CA SER A 229 -3.80 15.62 9.99
C SER A 229 -4.00 16.11 8.55
N ASN A 230 -3.12 15.72 7.63
CA ASN A 230 -3.33 15.91 6.19
C ASN A 230 -4.28 14.82 5.69
N LYS A 231 -5.56 14.94 6.04
CA LYS A 231 -6.64 14.25 5.31
C LYS A 231 -6.60 14.75 3.87
N GLN A 232 -5.92 14.05 2.97
CA GLN A 232 -6.08 14.31 1.54
C GLN A 232 -7.39 13.68 1.10
N PHE A 233 -8.46 14.47 1.11
CA PHE A 233 -9.55 14.22 0.17
C PHE A 233 -10.14 15.51 -0.34
N GLY A 234 -10.25 15.57 -1.66
CA GLY A 234 -11.17 16.41 -2.38
C GLY A 234 -11.63 15.67 -3.65
N THR A 235 -12.94 15.66 -3.88
CA THR A 235 -13.62 15.15 -5.08
C THR A 235 -13.40 16.03 -6.33
N ASP A 236 -12.44 16.95 -6.26
CA ASP A 236 -12.20 18.10 -7.13
C ASP A 236 -10.74 18.20 -7.65
N GLY A 237 -9.88 17.22 -7.37
CA GLY A 237 -8.66 17.00 -8.15
C GLY A 237 -7.50 17.97 -7.94
N ASN A 238 -7.38 18.61 -6.77
CA ASN A 238 -6.22 19.45 -6.44
C ASN A 238 -5.28 18.83 -5.39
N MET A 239 -4.00 18.76 -5.73
CA MET A 239 -2.91 18.21 -4.91
C MET A 239 -2.43 19.21 -3.88
N GLY A 240 -2.66 18.93 -2.58
CA GLY A 240 -2.03 19.64 -1.47
C GLY A 240 -0.69 19.00 -1.12
N GLY A 241 0.41 19.65 -1.54
CA GLY A 241 1.79 19.22 -1.31
C GLY A 241 2.22 19.27 0.15
N TRP A 242 3.21 18.44 0.48
CA TRP A 242 3.84 18.36 1.80
C TRP A 242 5.06 19.29 1.84
N TYR A 243 5.04 20.29 2.71
CA TYR A 243 6.24 20.97 3.20
C TYR A 243 6.69 20.35 4.53
#